data_AF-A0A165TIG5-F1
#
_entry.id   AF-A0A165TIG5-F1
#
_cell.length_a   1.000
_cell.length_b   1.000
_cell.length_c   1.000
_cell.angle_alpha   90.00
_cell.angle_beta   90.00
_cell.angle_gamma   90.00
#
_symmetry.space_group_name_H-M   'P 1'
#
loop_
_entity.id
_entity.type
_entity.pdbx_description
1 polymer ?
#
loop_
_entity_poly.entity_id
_entity_poly.type
_entity_poly.pdbx_seq_one_letter_code
_entity_poly.pdbx_strand_id
1 'polypeptide(L)'
;MSDVIKTDALVQFARVLGELRAHGVSEELYAFLGESAGMSMGAVDAVLERADRLYGRMKGGTVELLGSTAVDSGQLMICDPCYVDTEWSNVEFEDVRLYDVATDEGVKRIQYRVDFDHYEQPLSDFGGRTVNQLVDEKKATKVPVKSGQGFNYNDIARLTSDKDGGQLMGRNGFPVAVASTTRGDGLYPVTVTMDSDGYPLQLTVDLDEV
;
A
#
# COMPACT_ATOMS: atom_id res chain seq x y z
N MET A 1 2.55 -6.26 7.95
CA MET A 1 1.39 -7.04 7.47
C MET A 1 0.20 -7.02 8.42
N SER A 2 0.35 -6.74 9.72
CA SER A 2 -0.75 -6.85 10.71
C SER A 2 -1.71 -5.66 10.81
N ASP A 3 -1.37 -4.49 10.27
CA ASP A 3 -2.11 -3.24 10.58
C ASP A 3 -3.00 -2.74 9.44
N VAL A 4 -2.72 -3.14 8.19
CA VAL A 4 -3.51 -2.74 7.02
C VAL A 4 -4.78 -3.59 6.89
N ILE A 5 -4.68 -4.91 7.10
CA ILE A 5 -5.83 -5.85 7.13
C ILE A 5 -6.83 -5.46 8.24
N LYS A 6 -6.36 -4.83 9.32
CA LYS A 6 -7.23 -4.37 10.40
C LYS A 6 -8.12 -3.20 9.95
N THR A 7 -7.65 -2.31 9.07
CA THR A 7 -8.37 -1.07 8.76
C THR A 7 -9.58 -1.32 7.87
N ASP A 8 -9.47 -2.19 6.86
CA ASP A 8 -10.62 -2.57 6.01
C ASP A 8 -11.62 -3.45 6.75
N ALA A 9 -11.13 -4.41 7.53
CA ALA A 9 -11.99 -5.18 8.41
C ALA A 9 -12.70 -4.26 9.40
N LEU A 10 -12.03 -3.25 9.96
CA LEU A 10 -12.62 -2.26 10.87
C LEU A 10 -13.64 -1.35 10.20
N VAL A 11 -13.45 -0.96 8.94
CA VAL A 11 -14.40 -0.10 8.21
C VAL A 11 -15.64 -0.89 7.80
N GLN A 12 -15.48 -2.11 7.28
CA GLN A 12 -16.62 -2.99 6.99
C GLN A 12 -17.34 -3.40 8.27
N PHE A 13 -16.59 -3.71 9.33
CA PHE A 13 -17.14 -4.00 10.65
C PHE A 13 -17.87 -2.79 11.22
N ALA A 14 -17.30 -1.59 11.16
CA ALA A 14 -17.95 -0.34 11.57
C ALA A 14 -19.27 -0.10 10.81
N ARG A 15 -19.29 -0.36 9.50
CA ARG A 15 -20.51 -0.28 8.69
C ARG A 15 -21.56 -1.28 9.13
N VAL A 16 -21.17 -2.55 9.32
CA VAL A 16 -22.07 -3.60 9.83
C VAL A 16 -22.57 -3.26 11.24
N LEU A 17 -21.72 -2.76 12.13
CA LEU A 17 -22.12 -2.36 13.48
C LEU A 17 -23.10 -1.18 13.47
N GLY A 18 -22.89 -0.20 12.58
CA GLY A 18 -23.80 0.92 12.37
C GLY A 18 -25.17 0.48 11.83
N GLU A 19 -25.20 -0.43 10.86
CA GLU A 19 -26.44 -1.03 10.33
C GLU A 19 -27.17 -1.83 11.43
N LEU A 20 -26.46 -2.66 12.19
CA LEU A 20 -27.03 -3.41 13.32
C LEU A 20 -27.62 -2.48 14.38
N ARG A 21 -26.98 -1.34 14.67
CA ARG A 21 -27.47 -0.37 15.65
C ARG A 21 -28.73 0.34 15.19
N ALA A 22 -28.78 0.72 13.92
CA ALA A 22 -29.97 1.30 13.31
C ALA A 22 -31.18 0.36 13.35
N HIS A 23 -30.93 -0.95 13.41
CA HIS A 23 -31.93 -2.00 13.56
C HIS A 23 -32.18 -2.46 15.01
N GLY A 24 -31.64 -1.76 16.01
CA GLY A 24 -31.93 -1.98 17.44
C GLY A 24 -31.29 -3.24 18.02
N VAL A 25 -30.17 -3.68 17.47
CA VAL A 25 -29.42 -4.84 17.97
C VAL A 25 -28.78 -4.52 19.33
N SER A 26 -28.78 -5.48 20.26
CA SER A 26 -28.41 -5.27 21.66
C SER A 26 -26.92 -5.04 21.89
N GLU A 27 -26.59 -4.27 22.91
CA GLU A 27 -25.22 -3.96 23.37
C GLU A 27 -24.35 -5.21 23.62
N GLU A 28 -24.99 -6.34 23.93
CA GLU A 28 -24.35 -7.63 24.16
C GLU A 28 -23.66 -8.20 22.90
N LEU A 29 -24.19 -7.89 21.70
CA LEU A 29 -23.57 -8.35 20.45
C LEU A 29 -22.30 -7.56 20.11
N TYR A 30 -22.23 -6.28 20.48
CA TYR A 30 -21.02 -5.46 20.27
C TYR A 30 -19.86 -5.93 21.15
N ALA A 31 -20.14 -6.27 22.41
CA ALA A 31 -19.15 -6.86 23.32
C ALA A 31 -18.62 -8.20 22.79
N PHE A 32 -19.51 -9.08 22.31
CA PHE A 32 -19.13 -10.38 21.74
C PHE A 32 -18.24 -10.25 20.50
N LEU A 33 -18.56 -9.33 19.59
CA LEU A 33 -17.77 -9.12 18.37
C LEU A 33 -16.41 -8.47 18.67
N GLY A 34 -16.35 -7.54 19.63
CA GLY A 34 -15.10 -6.93 20.09
C GLY A 34 -14.14 -7.94 20.73
N GLU A 35 -14.68 -8.85 21.56
CA GLU A 35 -13.91 -9.92 22.20
C GLU A 35 -13.41 -10.94 21.18
N SER A 36 -14.25 -11.31 20.21
CA SER A 36 -13.89 -12.21 19.09
C SER A 36 -12.79 -11.63 18.18
N ALA A 37 -12.68 -10.30 18.09
CA ALA A 37 -11.66 -9.60 17.32
C ALA A 37 -10.38 -9.28 18.12
N GLY A 38 -10.30 -9.67 19.40
CA GLY A 38 -9.17 -9.38 20.28
C GLY A 38 -8.99 -7.87 20.57
N MET A 39 -10.08 -7.10 20.50
CA MET A 39 -10.06 -5.66 20.72
C MET A 39 -10.35 -5.32 22.18
N SER A 40 -9.73 -4.25 22.70
CA SER A 40 -10.12 -3.68 23.98
C SER A 40 -11.46 -2.95 23.84
N MET A 41 -12.25 -2.87 24.93
CA MET A 41 -13.53 -2.14 24.92
C MET A 41 -13.37 -0.68 24.47
N GLY A 42 -12.30 0.01 24.88
CA GLY A 42 -12.02 1.37 24.41
C GLY A 42 -11.73 1.47 22.91
N ALA A 43 -11.18 0.42 22.28
CA ALA A 43 -11.01 0.37 20.84
C ALA A 43 -12.34 0.11 20.11
N VAL A 44 -13.23 -0.69 20.71
CA VAL A 44 -14.59 -0.91 20.19
C VAL A 44 -15.40 0.38 20.24
N ASP A 45 -15.37 1.11 21.36
CA ASP A 45 -16.06 2.39 21.52
C ASP A 45 -15.58 3.45 20.50
N ALA A 46 -14.27 3.56 20.28
CA ALA A 46 -13.71 4.49 19.31
C ALA A 46 -14.15 4.17 17.86
N VAL A 47 -14.31 2.89 17.55
CA VAL A 47 -14.79 2.41 16.24
C VAL A 47 -16.28 2.68 16.08
N LEU A 48 -17.08 2.41 17.11
CA LEU A 48 -18.50 2.71 17.14
C LEU A 48 -18.76 4.21 17.01
N GLU A 49 -18.03 5.06 17.74
CA GLU A 49 -18.16 6.52 17.59
C GLU A 49 -17.81 7.00 16.18
N ARG A 50 -16.76 6.42 15.56
CA ARG A 50 -16.40 6.76 14.18
C ARG A 50 -17.46 6.29 13.20
N ALA A 51 -18.01 5.09 13.41
CA ALA A 51 -19.12 4.54 12.63
C ALA A 51 -20.36 5.43 12.73
N ASP A 52 -20.76 5.83 13.94
CA ASP A 52 -21.91 6.71 14.18
C ASP A 52 -21.73 8.08 13.51
N ARG A 53 -20.52 8.67 13.58
CA ARG A 53 -20.23 9.95 12.91
C ARG A 53 -20.30 9.83 11.38
N LEU A 54 -19.74 8.76 10.82
CA LEU A 54 -19.80 8.50 9.37
C LEU A 54 -21.25 8.23 8.94
N TYR A 55 -21.94 7.32 9.61
CA TYR A 55 -23.30 6.91 9.27
C TYR A 55 -24.30 8.05 9.47
N GLY A 56 -24.15 8.85 10.54
CA GLY A 56 -24.96 10.05 10.77
C GLY A 56 -24.83 11.06 9.63
N ARG A 57 -23.62 11.23 9.07
CA ARG A 57 -23.36 12.11 7.91
C ARG A 57 -23.78 11.47 6.59
N MET A 58 -23.69 10.15 6.46
CA MET A 58 -24.13 9.41 5.28
C MET A 58 -25.66 9.26 5.19
N LYS A 59 -26.39 9.46 6.29
CA LYS A 59 -27.85 9.33 6.32
C LYS A 59 -28.48 10.39 5.41
N GLY A 60 -28.90 9.97 4.23
CA GLY A 60 -29.41 10.86 3.17
C GLY A 60 -28.34 11.36 2.19
N GLY A 61 -27.10 10.87 2.30
CA GLY A 61 -26.02 11.11 1.34
C GLY A 61 -26.10 10.18 0.12
N THR A 62 -25.20 10.41 -0.85
CA THR A 62 -25.13 9.68 -2.12
C THR A 62 -23.77 9.00 -2.30
N VAL A 63 -23.72 7.98 -3.16
CA VAL A 63 -22.47 7.42 -3.69
C VAL A 63 -22.46 7.71 -5.18
N GLU A 64 -21.39 8.37 -5.65
CA GLU A 64 -21.26 8.84 -7.02
C GLU A 64 -19.98 8.32 -7.65
N LEU A 65 -20.08 7.86 -8.90
CA LEU A 65 -18.92 7.53 -9.72
C LEU A 65 -18.27 8.83 -10.20
N LEU A 66 -17.04 9.09 -9.78
CA LEU A 66 -16.27 10.24 -10.26
C LEU A 66 -15.61 9.97 -11.61
N GLY A 67 -15.26 8.70 -11.85
CA GLY A 67 -14.59 8.26 -13.08
C GLY A 67 -13.77 7.01 -12.83
N SER A 68 -12.67 6.87 -13.55
CA SER A 68 -11.75 5.75 -13.38
C SER A 68 -10.30 6.21 -13.49
N THR A 69 -9.40 5.48 -12.83
CA THR A 69 -7.96 5.70 -12.89
C THR A 69 -7.29 4.56 -13.65
N ALA A 70 -6.51 4.91 -14.67
CA ALA A 70 -5.71 3.93 -15.41
C ALA A 70 -4.39 3.69 -14.70
N VAL A 71 -3.96 2.43 -14.65
CA VAL A 71 -2.71 2.00 -14.02
C VAL A 71 -1.96 1.11 -15.00
N ASP A 72 -0.66 1.34 -15.16
CA ASP A 72 0.25 0.64 -16.10
C ASP A 72 1.54 0.11 -15.41
N SER A 73 1.65 0.34 -14.10
CA SER A 73 2.79 -0.13 -13.28
C SER A 73 2.33 -0.72 -11.94
N GLY A 74 1.04 -1.02 -11.81
CA GLY A 74 0.43 -1.52 -10.59
C GLY A 74 0.51 -0.58 -9.37
N GLN A 75 0.58 0.74 -9.55
CA GLN A 75 0.77 1.71 -8.46
C GLN A 75 -0.21 2.89 -8.56
N LEU A 76 -0.66 3.38 -7.42
CA LEU A 76 -1.53 4.55 -7.27
C LEU A 76 -0.99 5.49 -6.20
N MET A 77 -1.26 6.78 -6.39
CA MET A 77 -0.82 7.86 -5.53
C MET A 77 -1.98 8.82 -5.27
N ILE A 78 -2.19 9.15 -4.00
CA ILE A 78 -3.17 10.15 -3.57
C ILE A 78 -2.40 11.27 -2.90
N CYS A 79 -2.38 12.43 -3.56
CA CYS A 79 -1.74 13.65 -3.08
C CYS A 79 -2.56 14.89 -3.45
N ASP A 80 -2.37 15.98 -2.70
CA ASP A 80 -2.78 17.30 -3.17
C ASP A 80 -1.99 17.63 -4.44
N PRO A 81 -2.65 17.97 -5.57
CA PRO A 81 -1.96 18.33 -6.81
C PRO A 81 -0.92 19.45 -6.64
N CYS A 82 -1.11 20.38 -5.69
CA CYS A 82 -0.15 21.46 -5.44
C CYS A 82 1.21 20.93 -4.99
N TYR A 83 1.27 19.76 -4.35
CA TYR A 83 2.51 19.16 -3.88
C TYR A 83 3.28 18.47 -4.99
N VAL A 84 2.65 18.13 -6.11
CA VAL A 84 3.35 17.52 -7.26
C VAL A 84 4.43 18.46 -7.77
N ASP A 85 4.17 19.76 -7.84
CA ASP A 85 5.17 20.72 -8.32
C ASP A 85 6.14 21.15 -7.20
N THR A 86 5.65 21.32 -5.97
CA THR A 86 6.45 21.93 -4.89
C THR A 86 7.24 20.91 -4.06
N GLU A 87 6.71 19.71 -3.88
CA GLU A 87 7.26 18.71 -2.97
C GLU A 87 7.96 17.56 -3.71
N TRP A 88 7.50 17.21 -4.93
CA TRP A 88 8.08 16.12 -5.73
C TRP A 88 9.57 16.34 -5.95
N SER A 89 10.36 15.29 -5.73
CA SER A 89 11.80 15.34 -5.98
C SER A 89 12.10 14.61 -7.29
N ASN A 90 12.52 15.37 -8.31
CA ASN A 90 12.91 14.80 -9.60
C ASN A 90 14.31 14.19 -9.49
N VAL A 91 14.34 12.90 -9.15
CA VAL A 91 15.56 12.10 -9.07
C VAL A 91 15.57 11.11 -10.22
N GLU A 92 16.75 10.88 -10.79
CA GLU A 92 16.94 9.87 -11.81
C GLU A 92 16.53 8.49 -11.31
N PHE A 93 15.94 7.67 -12.20
CA PHE A 93 15.52 6.34 -11.82
C PHE A 93 16.72 5.44 -11.51
N GLU A 94 16.69 4.79 -10.35
CA GLU A 94 17.78 3.90 -9.92
C GLU A 94 17.30 2.46 -9.79
N ASP A 95 17.65 1.63 -10.77
CA ASP A 95 17.39 0.18 -10.77
C ASP A 95 18.43 -0.58 -9.93
N VAL A 96 18.39 -0.38 -8.61
CA VAL A 96 19.34 -1.01 -7.69
C VAL A 96 18.85 -2.41 -7.32
N ARG A 97 19.51 -3.44 -7.87
CA ARG A 97 19.28 -4.84 -7.50
C ARG A 97 20.59 -5.46 -7.05
N LEU A 98 20.66 -5.77 -5.76
CA LEU A 98 21.87 -6.24 -5.10
C LEU A 98 21.74 -7.72 -4.72
N TYR A 99 22.85 -8.45 -4.85
CA TYR A 99 22.97 -9.84 -4.43
C TYR A 99 24.25 -10.03 -3.62
N ASP A 100 24.12 -10.70 -2.47
CA ASP A 100 25.25 -11.18 -1.70
C ASP A 100 25.52 -12.63 -2.12
N VAL A 101 26.70 -12.88 -2.70
CA VAL A 101 27.12 -14.19 -3.21
C VAL A 101 28.18 -14.79 -2.28
N ALA A 102 27.91 -15.98 -1.76
CA ALA A 102 28.87 -16.75 -0.98
C ALA A 102 29.99 -17.28 -1.87
N THR A 103 31.23 -17.03 -1.47
CA THR A 103 32.47 -17.50 -2.08
C THR A 103 33.35 -18.19 -1.04
N ASP A 104 34.40 -18.88 -1.49
CA ASP A 104 35.38 -19.49 -0.58
C ASP A 104 36.14 -18.45 0.26
N GLU A 105 36.14 -17.18 -0.19
CA GLU A 105 36.80 -16.04 0.46
C GLU A 105 35.85 -15.21 1.35
N GLY A 106 34.55 -15.56 1.40
CA GLY A 106 33.54 -14.86 2.19
C GLY A 106 32.28 -14.53 1.39
N VAL A 107 31.83 -13.28 1.47
CA VAL A 107 30.64 -12.80 0.75
C VAL A 107 31.06 -11.67 -0.20
N LYS A 108 30.73 -11.82 -1.48
CA LYS A 108 30.92 -10.79 -2.50
C LYS A 108 29.57 -10.21 -2.91
N ARG A 109 29.44 -8.89 -2.84
CA ARG A 109 28.25 -8.18 -3.32
C ARG A 109 28.38 -7.87 -4.80
N ILE A 110 27.31 -8.12 -5.55
CA ILE A 110 27.18 -7.77 -6.97
C ILE A 110 25.88 -7.02 -7.23
N GLN A 111 25.86 -6.22 -8.29
CA GLN A 111 24.75 -5.35 -8.67
C GLN A 111 24.38 -5.50 -10.16
N TYR A 112 23.08 -5.57 -10.42
CA TYR A 112 22.53 -5.54 -11.78
C TYR A 112 22.87 -4.22 -12.49
N ARG A 113 23.24 -4.31 -13.78
CA ARG A 113 23.74 -3.23 -14.66
C ARG A 113 25.04 -2.55 -14.19
N VAL A 114 25.74 -3.16 -13.24
CA VAL A 114 27.09 -2.75 -12.82
C VAL A 114 28.05 -3.92 -13.02
N ASP A 115 27.73 -5.07 -12.43
CA ASP A 115 28.53 -6.28 -12.53
C ASP A 115 27.99 -7.26 -13.59
N PHE A 116 26.70 -7.14 -13.95
CA PHE A 116 26.03 -8.00 -14.93
C PHE A 116 24.78 -7.33 -15.55
N ASP A 117 24.54 -7.53 -16.84
CA ASP A 117 23.48 -6.88 -17.63
C ASP A 117 22.20 -7.69 -17.76
N HIS A 118 22.28 -9.01 -17.53
CA HIS A 118 21.13 -9.92 -17.50
C HIS A 118 21.42 -11.14 -16.63
N TYR A 119 20.36 -11.80 -16.13
CA TYR A 119 20.47 -12.88 -15.14
C TYR A 119 21.10 -14.17 -15.66
N GLU A 120 21.17 -14.32 -16.99
CA GLU A 120 21.85 -15.43 -17.68
C GLU A 120 23.30 -15.12 -18.08
N GLN A 121 23.84 -13.95 -17.69
CA GLN A 121 25.22 -13.60 -18.01
C GLN A 121 26.16 -14.48 -17.17
N PRO A 122 27.09 -15.22 -17.79
CA PRO A 122 28.13 -15.94 -17.07
C PRO A 122 29.04 -14.95 -16.33
N LEU A 123 29.27 -15.18 -15.04
CA LEU A 123 30.12 -14.32 -14.22
C LEU A 123 31.49 -14.96 -14.02
N SER A 124 32.56 -14.29 -14.49
CA SER A 124 33.94 -14.78 -14.42
C SER A 124 34.36 -15.14 -13.00
N ASP A 125 34.00 -14.28 -12.05
CA ASP A 125 34.43 -14.37 -10.65
C ASP A 125 33.74 -15.50 -9.89
N PHE A 126 32.74 -16.14 -10.50
CA PHE A 126 31.97 -17.23 -9.93
C PHE A 126 32.02 -18.49 -10.80
N GLY A 127 33.13 -18.69 -11.53
CA GLY A 127 33.38 -19.89 -12.33
C GLY A 127 32.46 -20.02 -13.54
N GLY A 128 32.00 -18.89 -14.09
CA GLY A 128 31.08 -18.84 -15.23
C GLY A 128 29.61 -19.12 -14.85
N ARG A 129 29.29 -19.25 -13.56
CA ARG A 129 27.90 -19.36 -13.12
C ARG A 129 27.14 -18.06 -13.37
N THR A 130 25.85 -18.19 -13.66
CA THR A 130 24.93 -17.06 -13.81
C THR A 130 24.31 -16.70 -12.45
N VAL A 131 23.70 -15.51 -12.34
CA VAL A 131 23.00 -15.12 -11.09
C VAL A 131 21.85 -16.07 -10.79
N ASN A 132 21.10 -16.49 -11.82
CA ASN A 132 20.01 -17.48 -11.65
C ASN A 132 20.53 -18.79 -11.06
N GLN A 133 21.62 -19.33 -11.62
CA GLN A 133 22.26 -20.54 -11.09
C GLN A 133 22.72 -20.36 -9.64
N LEU A 134 23.31 -19.21 -9.30
CA LEU A 134 23.77 -18.94 -7.94
C LEU A 134 22.60 -18.81 -6.95
N VAL A 135 21.46 -18.25 -7.36
CA VAL A 135 20.24 -18.18 -6.55
C VAL A 135 19.65 -19.57 -6.35
N ASP A 136 19.56 -20.37 -7.40
CA ASP A 136 19.05 -21.75 -7.36
C ASP A 136 19.91 -22.65 -6.46
N GLU A 137 21.23 -22.48 -6.52
CA GLU A 137 22.21 -23.15 -5.66
C GLU A 137 22.20 -22.60 -4.21
N LYS A 138 21.37 -21.60 -3.89
CA LYS A 138 21.32 -20.89 -2.60
C LYS A 138 22.67 -20.26 -2.20
N LYS A 139 23.48 -19.92 -3.19
CA LYS A 139 24.76 -19.21 -3.01
C LYS A 139 24.62 -17.70 -3.17
N ALA A 140 23.59 -17.22 -3.86
CA ALA A 140 23.26 -15.81 -3.94
C ALA A 140 21.97 -15.52 -3.16
N THR A 141 22.00 -14.48 -2.32
CA THR A 141 20.81 -13.96 -1.64
C THR A 141 20.54 -12.54 -2.09
N LYS A 142 19.30 -12.26 -2.51
CA LYS A 142 18.89 -10.90 -2.87
C LYS A 142 18.96 -10.01 -1.63
N VAL A 143 19.65 -8.88 -1.75
CA VAL A 143 19.77 -7.89 -0.67
C VAL A 143 18.64 -6.87 -0.84
N PRO A 144 17.78 -6.70 0.18
CA PRO A 144 16.73 -5.69 0.12
C PRO A 144 17.36 -4.29 0.14
N VAL A 145 16.97 -3.46 -0.82
CA VAL A 145 17.33 -2.04 -0.85
C VAL A 145 16.26 -1.31 -0.07
N LYS A 146 16.63 -0.67 1.04
CA LYS A 146 15.67 0.13 1.80
C LYS A 146 15.11 1.24 0.91
N SER A 147 13.78 1.35 0.86
CA SER A 147 13.13 2.53 0.30
C SER A 147 13.58 3.77 1.10
N GLY A 148 13.79 4.89 0.42
CA GLY A 148 13.77 6.17 1.07
C GLY A 148 12.36 6.48 1.58
N GLN A 149 12.21 7.70 2.12
CA GLN A 149 10.92 8.22 2.57
C GLN A 149 10.51 9.46 1.77
N GLY A 150 11.20 9.73 0.66
CA GLY A 150 10.98 10.93 -0.13
C GLY A 150 9.79 10.79 -1.05
N PHE A 151 9.18 11.93 -1.36
CA PHE A 151 8.15 12.01 -2.39
C PHE A 151 8.79 12.05 -3.79
N ASN A 152 9.09 10.86 -4.33
CA ASN A 152 9.66 10.67 -5.66
C ASN A 152 9.35 9.27 -6.22
N TYR A 153 9.55 9.09 -7.52
CA TYR A 153 9.24 7.83 -8.21
C TYR A 153 9.99 6.61 -7.64
N ASN A 154 11.30 6.74 -7.35
CA ASN A 154 12.10 5.62 -6.84
C ASN A 154 11.55 5.10 -5.51
N ASP A 155 11.24 6.00 -4.59
CA ASP A 155 10.75 5.65 -3.25
C ASP A 155 9.31 5.11 -3.30
N ILE A 156 8.46 5.65 -4.17
CA ILE A 156 7.11 5.11 -4.42
C ILE A 156 7.21 3.69 -4.96
N ALA A 157 8.02 3.47 -6.00
CA ALA A 157 8.18 2.17 -6.63
C ALA A 157 8.76 1.12 -5.68
N ARG A 158 9.76 1.51 -4.87
CA ARG A 158 10.34 0.63 -3.84
C ARG A 158 9.32 0.31 -2.74
N LEU A 159 8.62 1.31 -2.21
CA LEU A 159 7.63 1.10 -1.16
C LEU A 159 6.52 0.15 -1.60
N THR A 160 6.01 0.32 -2.82
CA THR A 160 4.93 -0.50 -3.39
C THR A 160 5.39 -1.87 -3.92
N SER A 161 6.70 -2.06 -4.13
CA SER A 161 7.28 -3.37 -4.42
C SER A 161 7.53 -4.19 -3.15
N ASP A 162 7.82 -3.51 -2.04
CA ASP A 162 8.08 -4.15 -0.74
C ASP A 162 6.79 -4.39 0.08
N LYS A 163 5.76 -3.58 -0.14
CA LYS A 163 4.49 -3.57 0.60
C LYS A 163 3.33 -3.22 -0.32
N ASP A 164 2.10 -3.51 0.09
CA ASP A 164 0.89 -3.13 -0.64
C ASP A 164 0.61 -1.60 -0.64
N GLY A 165 1.40 -0.82 0.10
CA GLY A 165 1.28 0.64 0.17
C GLY A 165 1.88 1.25 1.43
N GLY A 166 1.66 2.55 1.60
CA GLY A 166 2.08 3.31 2.77
C GLY A 166 1.97 4.82 2.59
N GLN A 167 2.65 5.54 3.48
CA GLN A 167 2.72 6.99 3.47
C GLN A 167 4.17 7.42 3.26
N LEU A 168 4.38 8.36 2.34
CA LEU A 168 5.64 9.05 2.11
C LEU A 168 5.53 10.51 2.54
N MET A 169 6.66 11.20 2.66
CA MET A 169 6.72 12.60 3.05
C MET A 169 7.27 13.45 1.91
N GLY A 170 6.56 14.52 1.59
CA GLY A 170 7.09 15.64 0.83
C GLY A 170 8.25 16.30 1.57
N ARG A 171 9.03 17.13 0.86
CA ARG A 171 10.20 17.83 1.41
C ARG A 171 9.87 18.68 2.63
N ASN A 172 8.67 19.26 2.66
CA ASN A 172 8.16 20.08 3.75
C ASN A 172 7.27 19.31 4.75
N GLY A 173 7.28 17.96 4.70
CA GLY A 173 6.55 17.11 5.64
C GLY A 173 5.07 16.89 5.32
N PHE A 174 4.65 17.20 4.09
CA PHE A 174 3.29 16.90 3.64
C PHE A 174 3.15 15.40 3.33
N PRO A 175 2.19 14.69 3.93
CA PRO A 175 2.01 13.27 3.71
C PRO A 175 1.41 12.98 2.33
N VAL A 176 1.90 11.94 1.68
CA VAL A 176 1.35 11.38 0.44
C VAL A 176 1.06 9.91 0.65
N ALA A 177 -0.16 9.49 0.32
CA ALA A 177 -0.54 8.08 0.38
C ALA A 177 -0.25 7.41 -0.96
N VAL A 178 0.30 6.20 -0.90
CA VAL A 178 0.62 5.38 -2.07
C VAL A 178 0.20 3.95 -1.83
N ALA A 179 -0.31 3.31 -2.88
CA ALA A 179 -0.79 1.95 -2.85
C ALA A 179 -0.30 1.18 -4.08
N SER A 180 -0.03 -0.10 -3.90
CA SER A 180 0.07 -1.06 -4.99
C SER A 180 -1.33 -1.53 -5.33
N THR A 181 -1.65 -1.66 -6.62
CA THR A 181 -2.90 -2.31 -7.03
C THR A 181 -2.83 -3.82 -6.80
N THR A 182 -1.62 -4.39 -6.68
CA THR A 182 -1.29 -5.83 -6.56
C THR A 182 -1.78 -6.72 -7.72
N ARG A 183 -2.76 -6.25 -8.51
CA ARG A 183 -3.34 -6.91 -9.69
C ARG A 183 -2.74 -6.43 -11.00
N GLY A 184 -1.91 -5.39 -10.96
CA GLY A 184 -1.24 -4.84 -12.14
C GLY A 184 -2.10 -3.82 -12.87
N ASP A 185 -2.00 -3.86 -14.20
CA ASP A 185 -2.48 -2.81 -15.08
C ASP A 185 -4.00 -2.93 -15.29
N GLY A 186 -4.69 -1.80 -15.36
CA GLY A 186 -6.14 -1.80 -15.42
C GLY A 186 -6.77 -0.42 -15.32
N LEU A 187 -8.11 -0.39 -15.39
CA LEU A 187 -8.91 0.80 -15.26
C LEU A 187 -9.84 0.64 -14.05
N TYR A 188 -9.49 1.30 -12.96
CA TYR A 188 -10.14 1.10 -11.66
C TYR A 188 -11.16 2.22 -11.39
N PRO A 189 -12.42 1.91 -11.06
CA PRO A 189 -13.42 2.93 -10.81
C PRO A 189 -13.13 3.67 -9.50
N VAL A 190 -13.41 4.98 -9.51
CA VAL A 190 -13.23 5.88 -8.38
C VAL A 190 -14.59 6.44 -7.99
N THR A 191 -15.04 6.12 -6.78
CA THR A 191 -16.31 6.59 -6.24
C THR A 191 -16.10 7.55 -5.08
N VAL A 192 -17.01 8.49 -4.91
CA VAL A 192 -17.10 9.34 -3.73
C VAL A 192 -18.39 9.08 -2.97
N THR A 193 -18.30 8.99 -1.65
CA THR A 193 -19.46 9.06 -0.77
C THR A 193 -19.63 10.50 -0.32
N MET A 194 -20.80 11.08 -0.55
CA MET A 194 -21.17 12.43 -0.13
C MET A 194 -22.05 12.38 1.13
N ASP A 195 -22.02 13.42 1.96
CA ASP A 195 -23.06 13.65 2.96
C ASP A 195 -24.32 14.28 2.35
N SER A 196 -25.37 14.42 3.17
CA SER A 196 -26.65 14.99 2.75
C SER A 196 -26.57 16.44 2.26
N ASP A 197 -25.51 17.17 2.62
CA ASP A 197 -25.27 18.55 2.20
C ASP A 197 -24.40 18.64 0.93
N GLY A 198 -23.98 17.48 0.39
CA GLY A 198 -23.20 17.38 -0.84
C GLY A 198 -21.68 17.46 -0.63
N TYR A 199 -21.18 17.31 0.59
CA TYR A 199 -19.73 17.32 0.86
C TYR A 199 -19.13 15.90 0.80
N PRO A 200 -17.94 15.74 0.18
CA PRO A 200 -17.23 14.46 0.18
C PRO A 200 -16.86 13.96 1.58
N LEU A 201 -17.17 12.69 1.87
CA LEU A 201 -16.81 11.97 3.09
C LEU A 201 -15.71 10.95 2.88
N GLN A 202 -15.76 10.23 1.75
CA GLN A 202 -14.88 9.12 1.45
C GLN A 202 -14.64 9.04 -0.05
N LEU A 203 -13.37 8.87 -0.43
CA LEU A 203 -12.96 8.48 -1.76
C LEU A 203 -12.56 7.00 -1.71
N THR A 204 -13.08 6.21 -2.64
CA THR A 204 -12.75 4.79 -2.78
C THR A 204 -12.28 4.54 -4.21
N VAL A 205 -11.15 3.85 -4.34
CA VAL A 205 -10.71 3.25 -5.60
C VAL A 205 -10.98 1.74 -5.48
N ASP A 206 -11.86 1.21 -6.31
CA ASP A 206 -12.15 -0.23 -6.30
C ASP A 206 -11.05 -0.96 -7.09
N LEU A 207 -10.32 -1.84 -6.40
CA LEU A 207 -9.25 -2.64 -7.00
C LEU A 207 -9.71 -4.09 -7.28
N ASP A 208 -10.96 -4.44 -6.95
CA ASP A 208 -11.51 -5.78 -7.16
C ASP A 208 -12.15 -5.94 -8.54
N GLU A 209 -12.75 -4.87 -9.07
CA GLU A 209 -13.37 -4.84 -10.40
C GLU A 209 -12.32 -4.57 -11.50
N VAL A 210 -11.99 -5.60 -12.29
CA VAL A 210 -11.24 -5.49 -13.57
C VAL A 210 -12.01 -6.19 -14.68
#